data_AF-A0A7S3M1J9-F1
#
_entry.id   AF-A0A7S3M1J9-F1
#
_cell.length_a   1.000
_cell.length_b   1.000
_cell.length_c   1.000
_cell.angle_alpha   90.00
_cell.angle_beta   90.00
_cell.angle_gamma   90.00
#
_symmetry.space_group_name_H-M   'P 1'
#
loop_
_entity.id
_entity.type
_entity.pdbx_description
1 polymer ?
#
loop_
_entity_poly.entity_id
_entity_poly.type
_entity_poly.pdbx_seq_one_letter_code
_entity_poly.pdbx_strand_id
1 'polypeptide(L)'
;KVLIKATCDSVLPKLVADDIYLFTSLLQAVFPGSELPSANESALLEALQAVCAEDNLEFGEAWGEKILQLKQVLDIRHGVMMVGPSGTGKTTAYRTLLKALGKVDGIKGDFYVIDPKSIKKEKLYGTLDPNTLEWTDGVFTKILRKVSDSSAIRGVRRSWIVFDGDVDPEWAE
;
A
#
# COMPACT_ATOMS: atom_id res chain seq x y z
N LYS A 1 -1.25 25.49 -8.79
CA LYS A 1 -1.27 24.77 -7.48
C LYS A 1 -1.75 23.32 -7.61
N VAL A 2 -2.91 23.05 -8.23
CA VAL A 2 -3.42 21.66 -8.40
C VAL A 2 -2.46 20.76 -9.18
N LEU A 3 -1.89 21.25 -10.28
CA LEU A 3 -0.93 20.48 -11.10
C LEU A 3 0.30 20.05 -10.30
N ILE A 4 0.90 20.97 -9.54
CA ILE A 4 2.09 20.69 -8.71
C ILE A 4 1.77 19.62 -7.67
N LYS A 5 0.61 19.72 -7.01
CA LYS A 5 0.15 18.70 -6.06
C LYS A 5 0.01 17.33 -6.71
N ALA A 6 -0.67 17.25 -7.84
CA ALA A 6 -0.84 15.99 -8.57
C ALA A 6 0.51 15.38 -9.01
N THR A 7 1.46 16.20 -9.45
CA THR A 7 2.80 15.74 -9.80
C THR A 7 3.55 15.23 -8.57
N CYS A 8 3.53 15.98 -7.46
CA CYS A 8 4.14 15.56 -6.20
C CYS A 8 3.57 14.23 -5.71
N ASP A 9 2.25 14.11 -5.61
CA ASP A 9 1.56 12.90 -5.11
C ASP A 9 1.85 11.65 -5.97
N SER A 10 2.08 11.83 -7.28
CA SER A 10 2.35 10.71 -8.21
C SER A 10 3.83 10.35 -8.34
N VAL A 11 4.74 11.32 -8.16
CA VAL A 11 6.18 11.17 -8.43
C VAL A 11 6.99 10.98 -7.16
N LEU A 12 6.77 11.78 -6.10
CA LEU A 12 7.56 11.72 -4.86
C LEU A 12 7.65 10.31 -4.24
N PRO A 13 6.57 9.50 -4.20
CA PRO A 13 6.64 8.16 -3.58
C PRO A 13 7.56 7.19 -4.33
N LYS A 14 7.87 7.45 -5.61
CA LYS A 14 8.70 6.60 -6.46
C LYS A 14 10.18 6.97 -6.42
N LEU A 15 10.50 8.17 -5.93
CA LEU A 15 11.88 8.68 -5.93
C LEU A 15 12.68 8.12 -4.77
N VAL A 16 13.96 7.85 -5.04
CA VAL A 16 14.96 7.61 -3.99
C VAL A 16 15.36 8.93 -3.33
N ALA A 17 15.97 8.86 -2.15
CA ALA A 17 16.30 10.05 -1.34
C ALA A 17 17.09 11.12 -2.14
N ASP A 18 18.06 10.69 -2.93
CA ASP A 18 18.91 11.59 -3.73
C ASP A 18 18.10 12.32 -4.83
N ASP A 19 17.11 11.65 -5.41
CA ASP A 19 16.28 12.19 -6.49
C ASP A 19 15.23 13.18 -5.99
N ILE A 20 14.85 13.12 -4.70
CA ILE A 20 13.87 14.04 -4.11
C ILE A 20 14.38 15.48 -4.19
N TYR A 21 15.68 15.69 -3.93
CA TYR A 21 16.29 17.01 -4.02
C TYR A 21 16.25 17.54 -5.46
N LEU A 22 16.69 16.73 -6.42
CA LEU A 22 16.69 17.08 -7.84
C LEU A 22 15.29 17.39 -8.37
N PHE A 23 14.31 16.55 -8.02
CA PHE A 23 12.91 16.78 -8.38
C PHE A 23 12.39 18.10 -7.82
N THR A 24 12.69 18.39 -6.56
CA THR A 24 12.26 19.63 -5.90
C THR A 24 12.88 20.87 -6.55
N SER A 25 14.18 20.83 -6.86
CA SER A 25 14.87 21.91 -7.59
C SER A 25 14.31 22.13 -8.99
N LEU A 26 14.04 21.05 -9.74
CA LEU A 26 13.42 21.13 -11.07
C LEU A 26 12.00 21.73 -11.00
N LEU A 27 11.23 21.33 -9.99
CA LEU A 27 9.87 21.80 -9.82
C LEU A 27 9.83 23.29 -9.50
N GLN A 28 10.73 23.80 -8.66
CA GLN A 28 10.88 25.22 -8.38
C GLN A 28 11.37 26.02 -9.60
N ALA A 29 12.21 25.43 -10.45
CA ALA A 29 12.68 26.07 -11.68
C ALA A 29 11.55 26.20 -12.73
N VAL A 30 10.70 25.18 -12.88
CA VAL A 30 9.57 25.19 -13.83
C VAL A 30 8.38 25.99 -13.29
N PHE A 31 8.18 26.02 -11.97
CA PHE A 31 7.11 26.76 -11.32
C PHE A 31 7.67 27.74 -10.26
N PRO A 32 8.23 28.89 -10.66
CA PRO A 32 8.78 29.88 -9.73
C PRO A 32 7.68 30.45 -8.81
N GLY A 33 7.97 30.57 -7.51
CA GLY A 33 7.07 31.17 -6.53
C GLY A 33 5.89 30.29 -6.09
N SER A 34 5.86 29.02 -6.49
CA SER A 34 4.89 28.06 -5.95
C SER A 34 5.45 27.29 -4.76
N GLU A 35 4.74 27.32 -3.64
CA GLU A 35 5.05 26.48 -2.48
C GLU A 35 4.65 25.02 -2.72
N LEU A 36 5.47 24.10 -2.21
CA LEU A 36 5.14 22.69 -2.21
C LEU A 36 3.89 22.46 -1.35
N PRO A 37 2.88 21.75 -1.86
CA PRO A 37 1.69 21.46 -1.09
C PRO A 37 2.04 20.50 0.05
N SER A 38 1.91 20.95 1.30
CA SER A 38 1.93 20.06 2.45
C SER A 38 0.61 19.28 2.51
N ALA A 39 0.70 17.96 2.69
CA ALA A 39 -0.47 17.17 2.99
C ALA A 39 -0.82 17.36 4.48
N ASN A 40 -1.80 18.21 4.76
CA ASN A 40 -2.31 18.39 6.12
C ASN A 40 -3.22 17.20 6.48
N GLU A 41 -2.62 16.07 6.85
CA GLU A 41 -3.31 14.91 7.42
C GLU A 41 -3.01 14.79 8.93
N SER A 42 -3.26 15.86 9.69
CA SER A 42 -2.97 15.91 11.14
C SER A 42 -3.66 14.78 11.92
N ALA A 43 -4.93 14.50 11.62
CA ALA A 43 -5.67 13.43 12.27
C ALA A 43 -5.07 12.03 12.02
N LEU A 44 -4.55 11.79 10.81
CA LEU A 44 -3.89 10.51 10.50
C LEU A 44 -2.53 10.43 11.20
N LEU A 45 -1.78 11.53 11.24
CA LEU A 45 -0.48 11.60 11.91
C LEU A 45 -0.62 11.34 13.42
N GLU A 46 -1.60 11.95 14.08
CA GLU A 46 -1.93 11.68 15.48
C GLU A 46 -2.32 10.20 15.69
N ALA A 47 -3.14 9.64 14.80
CA ALA A 47 -3.52 8.24 14.88
C ALA A 47 -2.32 7.29 14.67
N LEU A 48 -1.40 7.62 13.76
CA LEU A 48 -0.17 6.86 13.54
C LEU A 48 0.72 6.86 14.79
N GLN A 49 0.91 8.03 15.41
CA GLN A 49 1.68 8.15 16.66
C GLN A 49 1.06 7.33 17.79
N ALA A 50 -0.27 7.38 17.93
CA ALA A 50 -0.99 6.60 18.93
C ALA A 50 -0.84 5.08 18.70
N VAL A 51 -0.95 4.62 17.45
CA VAL A 51 -0.74 3.20 17.11
C VAL A 51 0.71 2.77 17.36
N CYS A 52 1.69 3.63 17.06
CA CYS A 52 3.09 3.33 17.34
C CYS A 52 3.34 3.17 18.84
N ALA A 53 2.77 4.05 19.67
CA ALA A 53 2.87 3.95 21.12
C ALA A 53 2.25 2.64 21.65
N GLU A 54 1.10 2.22 21.11
CA GLU A 54 0.45 0.94 21.47
C GLU A 54 1.28 -0.29 21.07
N ASP A 55 1.92 -0.25 19.91
CA ASP A 55 2.74 -1.35 19.38
C ASP A 55 4.20 -1.30 19.88
N ASN A 56 4.54 -0.39 20.80
CA ASN A 56 5.90 -0.15 21.32
C ASN A 56 6.93 0.16 20.21
N LEU A 57 6.52 0.98 19.25
CA LEU A 57 7.35 1.45 18.13
C LEU A 57 7.75 2.91 18.34
N GLU A 58 9.00 3.24 18.02
CA GLU A 58 9.45 4.63 17.95
C GLU A 58 8.97 5.28 16.66
N PHE A 59 8.25 6.40 16.78
CA PHE A 59 7.76 7.16 15.63
C PHE A 59 8.87 8.09 15.11
N GLY A 60 9.57 7.66 14.05
CA GLY A 60 10.49 8.52 13.31
C GLY A 60 9.76 9.35 12.25
N GLU A 61 10.03 10.66 12.18
CA GLU A 61 9.35 11.58 11.24
C GLU A 61 9.47 11.11 9.77
N ALA A 62 10.68 10.75 9.33
CA ALA A 62 10.91 10.27 7.96
C ALA A 62 10.15 8.96 7.64
N TRP A 63 9.95 8.09 8.64
CA TRP A 63 9.16 6.87 8.46
C TRP A 63 7.65 7.17 8.43
N GLY A 64 7.19 8.11 9.27
CA GLY A 64 5.84 8.64 9.23
C GLY A 64 5.49 9.27 7.88
N GLU A 65 6.39 10.06 7.31
CA GLU A 65 6.22 10.62 5.95
C GLU A 65 6.05 9.53 4.89
N LYS A 66 6.82 8.44 4.98
CA LYS A 66 6.69 7.30 4.05
C LYS A 66 5.34 6.59 4.19
N ILE A 67 4.80 6.50 5.40
CA ILE A 67 3.45 5.96 5.62
C ILE A 67 2.37 6.88 5.03
N LEU A 68 2.52 8.20 5.18
CA LEU A 68 1.60 9.17 4.56
C LEU A 68 1.67 9.09 3.04
N GLN A 69 2.86 8.98 2.46
CA GLN A 69 3.05 8.75 1.02
C GLN A 69 2.35 7.45 0.57
N LEU A 70 2.49 6.36 1.34
CA LEU A 70 1.80 5.10 1.03
C LEU A 70 0.27 5.30 0.97
N LYS A 71 -0.30 6.01 1.95
CA LYS A 71 -1.74 6.33 1.96
C LYS A 71 -2.15 7.13 0.72
N GLN A 72 -1.41 8.18 0.39
CA GLN A 72 -1.70 9.01 -0.80
C GLN A 72 -1.70 8.20 -2.09
N VAL A 73 -0.74 7.28 -2.25
CA VAL A 73 -0.71 6.41 -3.43
C VAL A 73 -1.89 5.44 -3.42
N LEU A 74 -2.26 4.89 -2.27
CA LEU A 74 -3.42 3.97 -2.14
C LEU A 74 -4.76 4.66 -2.44
N ASP A 75 -4.90 5.95 -2.15
CA ASP A 75 -6.10 6.72 -2.49
C ASP A 75 -6.26 6.89 -4.02
N ILE A 76 -5.16 6.89 -4.77
CA ILE A 76 -5.14 7.10 -6.23
C ILE A 76 -5.10 5.76 -6.99
N ARG A 77 -4.41 4.76 -6.44
CA ARG A 77 -4.13 3.48 -7.10
C ARG A 77 -4.58 2.30 -6.24
N HIS A 78 -5.27 1.36 -6.86
CA HIS A 78 -5.70 0.11 -6.23
C HIS A 78 -4.55 -0.91 -6.05
N GLY A 79 -3.41 -0.73 -6.73
CA GLY A 79 -2.23 -1.57 -6.62
C GLY A 79 -0.98 -0.74 -6.34
N VAL A 80 -0.22 -1.14 -5.33
CA VAL A 80 1.00 -0.46 -4.87
C VAL A 80 2.07 -1.50 -4.55
N MET A 81 3.32 -1.21 -4.93
CA MET A 81 4.48 -2.02 -4.57
C MET A 81 5.36 -1.24 -3.60
N MET A 82 5.64 -1.82 -2.43
CA MET A 82 6.60 -1.27 -1.47
C MET A 82 7.95 -1.94 -1.68
N VAL A 83 8.92 -1.19 -2.18
CA VAL A 83 10.25 -1.70 -2.52
C VAL A 83 11.28 -1.15 -1.53
N GLY A 84 12.19 -2.01 -1.08
CA GLY A 84 13.32 -1.63 -0.25
C GLY A 84 14.01 -2.83 0.40
N PRO A 85 15.22 -2.66 0.95
CA PRO A 85 15.97 -3.73 1.61
C PRO A 85 15.22 -4.42 2.75
N SER A 86 15.68 -5.60 3.16
CA SER A 86 15.13 -6.26 4.36
C SER A 86 15.35 -5.40 5.61
N GLY A 87 14.43 -5.45 6.56
CA GLY A 87 14.54 -4.72 7.83
C GLY A 87 14.24 -3.21 7.76
N THR A 88 13.80 -2.67 6.62
CA THR A 88 13.50 -1.22 6.50
C THR A 88 12.10 -0.80 6.96
N GLY A 89 11.39 -1.66 7.69
CA GLY A 89 10.08 -1.33 8.27
C GLY A 89 8.90 -1.35 7.30
N LYS A 90 9.03 -1.90 6.08
CA LYS A 90 7.93 -2.03 5.10
C LYS A 90 6.70 -2.73 5.69
N THR A 91 6.92 -3.88 6.31
CA THR A 91 5.86 -4.70 6.87
C THR A 91 5.15 -3.99 8.02
N THR A 92 5.92 -3.30 8.87
CA THR A 92 5.37 -2.50 9.96
C THR A 92 4.60 -1.29 9.42
N ALA A 93 5.11 -0.61 8.39
CA ALA A 93 4.52 0.60 7.82
C ALA A 93 3.07 0.39 7.36
N TYR A 94 2.82 -0.63 6.53
CA TYR A 94 1.46 -0.88 6.03
C TYR A 94 0.52 -1.40 7.14
N ARG A 95 1.04 -2.16 8.13
CA ARG A 95 0.26 -2.65 9.27
C ARG A 95 -0.17 -1.52 10.19
N THR A 96 0.76 -0.61 10.51
CA THR A 96 0.49 0.59 11.30
C THR A 96 -0.49 1.50 10.56
N LEU A 97 -0.32 1.68 9.25
CA LEU A 97 -1.26 2.47 8.44
C LEU A 97 -2.69 1.92 8.50
N LEU A 98 -2.88 0.61 8.32
CA LEU A 98 -4.23 0.03 8.34
C LEU A 98 -4.91 0.18 9.70
N LYS A 99 -4.15 -0.02 10.80
CA LYS A 99 -4.64 0.22 12.16
C LYS A 99 -5.01 1.68 12.37
N ALA A 100 -4.16 2.62 11.94
CA ALA A 100 -4.41 4.05 12.08
C ALA A 100 -5.63 4.49 11.28
N LEU A 101 -5.78 4.03 10.02
CA LEU A 101 -6.97 4.29 9.21
C LEU A 101 -8.24 3.82 9.92
N GLY A 102 -8.25 2.61 10.48
CA GLY A 102 -9.39 2.09 11.22
C GLY A 102 -9.76 2.90 12.47
N LYS A 103 -8.82 3.64 13.07
CA LYS A 103 -9.12 4.60 14.15
C LYS A 103 -9.70 5.91 13.63
N VAL A 104 -9.25 6.36 12.46
CA VAL A 104 -9.68 7.63 11.86
C VAL A 104 -11.07 7.53 11.24
N ASP A 105 -11.34 6.47 10.47
CA ASP A 105 -12.60 6.32 9.72
C ASP A 105 -13.56 5.28 10.32
N GLY A 106 -13.13 4.52 11.34
CA GLY A 106 -13.93 3.45 11.96
C GLY A 106 -14.08 2.19 11.10
N ILE A 107 -13.45 2.13 9.93
CA ILE A 107 -13.54 1.00 9.00
C ILE A 107 -12.49 -0.03 9.38
N LYS A 108 -12.94 -1.20 9.83
CA LYS A 108 -12.03 -2.31 10.15
C LYS A 108 -11.29 -2.77 8.90
N GLY A 109 -9.98 -2.88 9.05
CA GLY A 109 -9.08 -3.38 8.05
C GLY A 109 -8.66 -4.83 8.29
N ASP A 110 -8.58 -5.63 7.22
CA ASP A 110 -8.05 -7.00 7.24
C ASP A 110 -6.88 -7.15 6.26
N PHE A 111 -5.91 -8.00 6.63
CA PHE A 111 -4.79 -8.38 5.79
C PHE A 111 -4.89 -9.82 5.31
N TYR A 112 -4.57 -10.02 4.04
CA TYR A 112 -4.34 -11.33 3.46
C TYR A 112 -2.92 -11.36 2.89
N VAL A 113 -1.99 -11.97 3.61
CA VAL A 113 -0.59 -12.05 3.19
C VAL A 113 -0.36 -13.38 2.48
N ILE A 114 0.27 -13.32 1.30
CA ILE A 114 0.59 -14.47 0.47
C ILE A 114 2.08 -14.38 0.13
N ASP A 115 2.84 -15.45 0.34
CA ASP A 115 4.17 -15.60 -0.26
C ASP A 115 3.99 -16.29 -1.63
N PRO A 116 4.08 -15.53 -2.75
CA PRO A 116 3.77 -16.06 -4.07
C PRO A 116 4.78 -17.12 -4.54
N LYS A 117 6.03 -17.09 -4.06
CA LYS A 117 7.06 -18.07 -4.48
C LYS A 117 7.05 -19.36 -3.68
N SER A 118 6.39 -19.36 -2.53
CA SER A 118 6.14 -20.60 -1.77
C SER A 118 5.08 -21.51 -2.43
N ILE A 119 4.36 -21.01 -3.45
CA ILE A 119 3.21 -21.68 -4.06
C ILE A 119 3.40 -21.74 -5.58
N LYS A 120 3.06 -22.87 -6.20
CA LYS A 120 3.05 -22.97 -7.67
C LYS A 120 1.98 -22.08 -8.30
N LYS A 121 2.19 -21.58 -9.52
CA LYS A 121 1.25 -20.68 -10.23
C LYS A 121 -0.19 -21.24 -10.27
N GLU A 122 -0.34 -22.54 -10.52
CA GLU A 122 -1.65 -23.21 -10.59
C GLU A 122 -2.37 -23.24 -9.24
N LYS A 123 -1.62 -23.26 -8.14
CA LYS A 123 -2.18 -23.22 -6.78
C LYS A 123 -2.37 -21.79 -6.27
N LEU A 124 -1.65 -20.82 -6.84
CA LEU A 124 -1.83 -19.40 -6.52
C LEU A 124 -3.11 -18.86 -7.17
N TYR A 125 -3.26 -19.05 -8.48
CA TYR A 125 -4.39 -18.51 -9.25
C TYR A 125 -5.52 -19.51 -9.45
N GLY A 126 -5.19 -20.79 -9.57
CA GLY A 126 -6.14 -21.84 -9.93
C GLY A 126 -5.75 -22.51 -11.24
N THR A 127 -6.42 -23.61 -11.54
CA THR A 127 -6.20 -24.38 -12.76
C THR A 127 -7.52 -24.94 -13.27
N LEU A 128 -7.61 -25.06 -14.59
CA LEU A 128 -8.67 -25.79 -15.25
C LEU A 128 -8.22 -27.24 -15.43
N ASP A 129 -9.03 -28.21 -15.01
CA ASP A 129 -8.76 -29.61 -15.31
C ASP A 129 -9.03 -29.86 -16.82
N PRO A 130 -8.05 -30.38 -17.58
CA PRO A 130 -8.20 -30.56 -19.03
C PRO A 130 -9.19 -31.67 -19.40
N ASN A 131 -9.48 -32.60 -18.50
CA ASN A 131 -10.40 -33.72 -18.74
C ASN A 131 -11.82 -33.37 -18.33
N THR A 132 -12.00 -32.76 -17.15
CA THR A 132 -13.34 -32.45 -16.62
C THR A 132 -13.83 -31.06 -16.99
N LEU A 133 -12.93 -30.18 -17.45
CA LEU A 133 -13.19 -28.75 -17.68
C LEU A 133 -13.69 -28.01 -16.41
N GLU A 134 -13.41 -28.58 -15.23
CA GLU A 134 -13.76 -27.96 -13.96
C GLU A 134 -12.64 -27.00 -13.51
N TRP A 135 -13.05 -25.82 -13.05
CA TRP A 135 -12.14 -24.82 -12.50
C TRP A 135 -11.91 -25.06 -11.01
N THR A 136 -10.63 -25.16 -10.61
CA THR A 136 -10.22 -25.20 -9.21
C THR A 136 -9.59 -23.87 -8.81
N ASP A 137 -10.18 -23.16 -7.85
CA ASP A 137 -9.65 -21.90 -7.31
C ASP A 137 -8.28 -22.12 -6.64
N GLY A 138 -7.37 -21.17 -6.89
CA GLY A 138 -6.12 -21.02 -6.15
C GLY A 138 -6.29 -20.18 -4.88
N VAL A 139 -5.19 -19.99 -4.14
CA VAL A 139 -5.18 -19.23 -2.88
C VAL A 139 -5.61 -17.79 -3.10
N PHE A 140 -5.06 -17.11 -4.11
CA PHE A 140 -5.38 -15.72 -4.41
C PHE A 140 -6.84 -15.57 -4.86
N THR A 141 -7.30 -16.37 -5.81
CA THR A 141 -8.67 -16.28 -6.35
C THR A 141 -9.72 -16.63 -5.30
N LYS A 142 -9.43 -17.58 -4.40
CA LYS A 142 -10.29 -17.88 -3.25
C LYS A 142 -10.38 -16.73 -2.25
N ILE A 143 -9.25 -16.07 -1.95
CA ILE A 143 -9.22 -14.88 -1.07
C ILE A 143 -10.01 -13.75 -1.71
N LEU A 144 -9.80 -13.49 -3.00
CA LEU A 144 -10.50 -12.44 -3.73
C LEU A 144 -12.02 -12.64 -3.69
N ARG A 145 -12.49 -13.86 -3.96
CA ARG A 145 -13.92 -14.21 -3.87
C ARG A 145 -14.47 -13.98 -2.45
N LYS A 146 -13.73 -14.42 -1.43
CA LYS A 146 -14.11 -14.21 -0.02
C LYS A 146 -14.23 -12.73 0.34
N VAL A 147 -13.32 -11.89 -0.14
CA VAL A 147 -13.35 -10.44 0.10
C VAL A 147 -14.55 -9.81 -0.58
N SER A 148 -14.83 -10.17 -1.84
CA SER A 148 -15.99 -9.70 -2.59
C SER A 148 -17.31 -10.08 -1.89
N ASP A 149 -17.47 -11.35 -1.52
CA ASP A 149 -18.68 -11.85 -0.84
C ASP A 149 -18.85 -11.21 0.55
N SER A 150 -17.75 -11.02 1.29
CA SER A 150 -17.80 -10.41 2.63
C SER A 150 -18.23 -8.95 2.58
N SER A 151 -17.81 -8.21 1.55
CA SER A 151 -18.17 -6.80 1.36
C SER A 151 -19.66 -6.62 1.07
N ALA A 152 -20.27 -7.57 0.36
CA ALA A 152 -21.70 -7.58 0.07
C ALA A 152 -22.56 -7.88 1.31
N ILE A 153 -22.06 -8.68 2.26
CA ILE A 153 -22.85 -9.21 3.39
C ILE A 153 -22.64 -8.42 4.69
N ARG A 154 -21.42 -7.94 4.99
CA ARG A 154 -21.05 -7.39 6.32
C ARG A 154 -20.78 -5.88 6.34
N GLY A 155 -21.08 -5.18 5.25
CA GLY A 155 -20.77 -3.76 5.09
C GLY A 155 -19.31 -3.52 4.66
N VAL A 156 -18.96 -2.24 4.54
CA VAL A 156 -17.65 -1.80 4.03
C VAL A 156 -16.54 -2.22 4.99
N ARG A 157 -15.66 -3.13 4.54
CA ARG A 157 -14.40 -3.50 5.21
C ARG A 157 -13.24 -3.19 4.28
N ARG A 158 -12.13 -2.71 4.84
CA ARG A 158 -10.91 -2.45 4.07
C ARG A 158 -10.08 -3.73 4.02
N SER A 159 -10.05 -4.42 2.89
CA SER A 159 -9.26 -5.65 2.74
C SER A 159 -8.04 -5.38 1.88
N TRP A 160 -6.83 -5.64 2.41
CA TRP A 160 -5.59 -5.55 1.65
C TRP A 160 -5.00 -6.94 1.43
N ILE A 161 -4.78 -7.29 0.17
CA ILE A 161 -4.07 -8.50 -0.23
C ILE A 161 -2.62 -8.10 -0.49
N VAL A 162 -1.69 -8.71 0.23
CA VAL A 162 -0.26 -8.38 0.21
C VAL A 162 0.52 -9.58 -0.29
N PHE A 163 1.27 -9.41 -1.36
CA PHE A 163 2.26 -10.38 -1.81
C PHE A 163 3.59 -10.06 -1.12
N ASP A 164 3.97 -10.86 -0.12
CA ASP A 164 5.20 -10.71 0.66
C ASP A 164 6.23 -11.76 0.20
N GLY A 165 6.92 -11.44 -0.88
CA GLY A 165 7.92 -12.29 -1.51
C GLY A 165 8.50 -11.61 -2.74
N ASP A 166 9.50 -12.24 -3.39
CA ASP A 166 10.10 -11.59 -4.56
C ASP A 166 9.14 -11.60 -5.75
N VAL A 167 9.19 -10.49 -6.50
CA VAL A 167 8.42 -10.31 -7.72
C VAL A 167 9.11 -11.03 -8.88
N ASP A 168 8.37 -11.91 -9.54
CA ASP A 168 8.79 -12.66 -10.71
C ASP A 168 7.70 -12.52 -11.80
N PRO A 169 8.07 -12.27 -13.07
CA PRO A 169 7.11 -12.23 -14.18
C PRO A 169 6.19 -13.45 -14.25
N GLU A 170 6.66 -14.64 -13.85
CA GLU A 170 5.89 -15.88 -13.94
C GLU A 170 4.57 -15.81 -13.16
N TRP A 171 4.57 -15.16 -11.99
CA TRP A 171 3.35 -15.00 -11.20
C TRP A 171 2.75 -13.60 -11.27
N ALA A 172 3.52 -12.58 -11.65
CA ALA A 172 3.03 -11.21 -11.72
C ALA A 172 2.23 -10.88 -13.00
N GLU A 173 2.43 -11.64 -14.08
CA GLU A 173 1.64 -11.59 -15.33
C GLU A 173 0.38 -12.46 -15.28
#